data_AF-A0A7G8C1Q3-F1
#
_entry.id   AF-A0A7G8C1Q3-F1
#
_cell.length_a   1.000
_cell.length_b   1.000
_cell.length_c   1.000
_cell.angle_alpha   90.00
_cell.angle_beta   90.00
_cell.angle_gamma   90.00
#
_symmetry.space_group_name_H-M   'P 1'
#
loop_
_entity.id
_entity.type
_entity.pdbx_description
1 polymer ?
#
loop_
_entity_poly.entity_id
_entity_poly.type
_entity_poly.pdbx_seq_one_letter_code
_entity_poly.pdbx_strand_id
1 'polypeptide(L)'
;MRMKTLFASILATALISTAAAQDVKEFLGRWDMTVTPATGKPYPQWIELTDNGGKIEGKVQPRGGAWHPIVGAHVDSGKLIVDLGEARPGTDISWELTSPSAGKLTGIEKRGGDTGPTLAGMKAPSLDRPMPKKWTKPRPLFNGKDLTGWEPIGNVENNKWVARNGELVNDNPEVLGQKMRPAANIMTTEKFQDFKLHIEVNCPEGGNSGIYMRGRYELQIGTEGGKLPSHEMGAIYSWYPPPAGAENNLGKWTSYDVTLVGRHITVYRDGKLYHDNVELPGPTGGALDSNEAEPGPFYLQGDHHGVIAYRNITISVPKK
;
A
#
# COMPACT_ATOMS: atom_id res chain seq x y z
N MET A 1 -22.30 53.65 -55.57
CA MET A 1 -23.11 53.06 -54.48
C MET A 1 -22.50 51.71 -54.09
N ARG A 2 -21.87 51.69 -52.91
CA ARG A 2 -21.35 50.62 -52.02
C ARG A 2 -21.06 49.19 -52.53
N MET A 3 -19.77 48.97 -52.75
CA MET A 3 -18.83 47.95 -52.24
C MET A 3 -19.29 46.85 -51.23
N LYS A 4 -18.89 45.59 -51.54
CA LYS A 4 -18.49 44.41 -50.71
C LYS A 4 -19.54 43.84 -49.72
N THR A 5 -19.66 42.52 -49.48
CA THR A 5 -18.64 41.64 -48.88
C THR A 5 -18.95 40.15 -49.11
N LEU A 6 -17.91 39.34 -49.37
CA LEU A 6 -17.94 37.87 -49.25
C LEU A 6 -18.11 37.47 -47.78
N PHE A 7 -18.93 36.45 -47.50
CA PHE A 7 -18.84 35.67 -46.27
C PHE A 7 -18.04 34.39 -46.54
N ALA A 8 -16.83 34.34 -45.98
CA ALA A 8 -16.00 33.16 -45.90
C ALA A 8 -16.20 32.50 -44.51
N SER A 9 -16.58 31.23 -44.56
CA SER A 9 -16.23 30.11 -43.67
C SER A 9 -15.86 30.41 -42.21
N ILE A 10 -16.75 30.08 -41.28
CA ILE A 10 -16.39 29.72 -39.90
C ILE A 10 -16.66 28.21 -39.76
N LEU A 11 -15.62 27.40 -39.91
CA LEU A 11 -15.62 26.02 -39.43
C LEU A 11 -14.19 25.61 -39.06
N ALA A 12 -13.71 26.12 -37.92
CA ALA A 12 -12.39 25.74 -37.39
C ALA A 12 -12.38 25.88 -35.86
N THR A 13 -13.19 25.10 -35.14
CA THR A 13 -13.15 25.06 -33.67
C THR A 13 -13.38 23.68 -33.04
N ALA A 14 -13.36 22.58 -33.82
CA ALA A 14 -13.62 21.24 -33.27
C ALA A 14 -12.41 20.27 -33.27
N LEU A 15 -11.21 20.69 -33.71
CA LEU A 15 -10.05 19.79 -33.86
C LEU A 15 -8.97 19.97 -32.78
N ILE A 16 -9.03 21.01 -31.95
CA ILE A 16 -8.00 21.27 -30.92
C ILE A 16 -8.30 20.51 -29.62
N SER A 17 -9.55 20.14 -29.35
CA SER A 17 -9.95 19.46 -28.12
C SER A 17 -9.61 17.96 -28.08
N THR A 18 -9.45 17.30 -29.23
CA THR A 18 -9.26 15.84 -29.26
C THR A 18 -7.83 15.42 -28.95
N ALA A 19 -6.81 16.22 -29.31
CA ALA A 19 -5.41 15.90 -29.06
C ALA A 19 -5.05 16.04 -27.57
N ALA A 20 -5.39 17.17 -26.94
CA ALA A 20 -5.14 17.39 -25.51
C ALA A 20 -5.91 16.40 -24.61
N ALA A 21 -7.10 15.95 -25.01
CA ALA A 21 -7.85 14.93 -24.29
C ALA A 21 -7.24 13.51 -24.46
N GLN A 22 -6.53 13.28 -25.56
CA GLN A 22 -5.83 12.01 -25.82
C GLN A 22 -4.54 11.89 -24.99
N ASP A 23 -3.88 13.02 -24.71
CA ASP A 23 -2.64 13.10 -23.92
C ASP A 23 -2.85 12.79 -22.42
N VAL A 24 -4.00 13.10 -21.83
CA VAL A 24 -4.24 12.81 -20.40
C VAL A 24 -4.53 11.33 -20.15
N LYS A 25 -5.22 10.68 -21.10
CA LYS A 25 -5.76 9.32 -20.93
C LYS A 25 -4.68 8.27 -20.65
N GLU A 26 -3.49 8.45 -21.21
CA GLU A 26 -2.37 7.53 -20.99
C GLU A 26 -1.84 7.53 -19.56
N PHE A 27 -2.04 8.63 -18.81
CA PHE A 27 -1.63 8.74 -17.42
C PHE A 27 -2.71 8.30 -16.43
N LEU A 28 -3.99 8.27 -16.83
CA LEU A 28 -5.10 7.94 -15.92
C LEU A 28 -5.10 6.48 -15.49
N GLY A 29 -5.46 6.22 -14.24
CA GLY A 29 -5.61 4.92 -13.58
C GLY A 29 -4.60 4.71 -12.46
N ARG A 30 -4.46 3.45 -12.05
CA ARG A 30 -3.59 3.05 -10.93
C ARG A 30 -2.21 2.62 -11.41
N TRP A 31 -1.18 2.99 -10.66
CA TRP A 31 0.21 2.78 -11.03
C TRP A 31 1.05 2.33 -9.85
N ASP A 32 1.75 1.24 -10.07
CA ASP A 32 2.80 0.71 -9.22
C ASP A 32 4.08 1.51 -9.48
N MET A 33 4.46 2.36 -8.52
CA MET A 33 5.58 3.29 -8.67
C MET A 33 6.80 2.80 -7.92
N THR A 34 7.96 2.83 -8.56
CA THR A 34 9.27 2.61 -7.93
C THR A 34 10.06 3.90 -7.98
N VAL A 35 10.46 4.36 -6.81
CA VAL A 35 11.30 5.56 -6.66
C VAL A 35 12.74 5.13 -6.44
N THR A 36 13.67 5.68 -7.22
CA THR A 36 15.09 5.38 -7.10
C THR A 36 15.87 6.65 -6.77
N PRO A 37 16.26 6.85 -5.50
CA PRO A 37 17.16 7.93 -5.09
C PRO A 37 18.54 7.79 -5.71
N ALA A 38 19.30 8.89 -5.74
CA ALA A 38 20.71 8.88 -6.10
C ALA A 38 21.56 7.97 -5.19
N THR A 39 21.10 7.71 -3.95
CA THR A 39 21.74 6.74 -3.03
C THR A 39 21.56 5.29 -3.47
N GLY A 40 20.72 5.03 -4.47
CA GLY A 40 20.63 3.77 -5.20
C GLY A 40 19.70 2.72 -4.62
N LYS A 41 19.14 2.88 -3.41
CA LYS A 41 18.19 1.93 -2.83
C LYS A 41 16.75 2.31 -3.22
N PRO A 42 16.11 1.58 -4.15
CA PRO A 42 14.76 1.91 -4.58
C PRO A 42 13.74 1.58 -3.47
N TYR A 43 12.58 2.21 -3.55
CA TYR A 43 11.46 1.91 -2.66
C TYR A 43 10.12 2.06 -3.37
N PRO A 44 9.07 1.35 -2.89
CA PRO A 44 7.76 1.40 -3.50
C PRO A 44 6.98 2.65 -3.10
N GLN A 45 6.16 3.10 -4.04
CA GLN A 45 5.05 4.01 -3.87
C GLN A 45 3.93 3.59 -4.84
N TRP A 46 2.79 4.25 -4.76
CA TRP A 46 1.68 4.00 -5.67
C TRP A 46 0.88 5.28 -5.93
N ILE A 47 0.26 5.40 -7.09
CA ILE A 47 -0.62 6.53 -7.41
C ILE A 47 -1.85 6.09 -8.20
N GLU A 48 -2.99 6.70 -7.92
CA GLU A 48 -4.20 6.65 -8.74
C GLU A 48 -4.52 8.04 -9.27
N LEU A 49 -4.78 8.11 -10.58
CA LEU A 49 -5.14 9.34 -11.28
C LEU A 49 -6.48 9.15 -12.00
N THR A 50 -7.38 10.10 -11.85
CA THR A 50 -8.72 10.11 -12.48
C THR A 50 -8.98 11.45 -13.14
N ASP A 51 -9.73 11.45 -14.23
CA ASP A 51 -10.22 12.67 -14.86
C ASP A 51 -11.66 12.95 -14.41
N ASN A 52 -11.88 14.14 -13.88
CA ASN A 52 -13.18 14.63 -13.45
C ASN A 52 -13.51 15.92 -14.22
N GLY A 53 -14.02 15.77 -15.44
CA GLY A 53 -14.44 16.89 -16.28
C GLY A 53 -13.29 17.78 -16.76
N GLY A 54 -12.12 17.20 -17.02
CA GLY A 54 -10.90 17.92 -17.45
C GLY A 54 -9.96 18.29 -16.30
N LYS A 55 -10.37 18.07 -15.04
CA LYS A 55 -9.50 18.22 -13.88
C LYS A 55 -8.94 16.84 -13.49
N ILE A 56 -7.61 16.73 -13.46
CA ILE A 56 -6.95 15.53 -12.98
C ILE A 56 -6.95 15.56 -11.45
N GLU A 57 -7.56 14.53 -10.86
CA GLU A 57 -7.60 14.27 -9.42
C GLU A 57 -6.88 12.95 -9.14
N GLY A 58 -6.51 12.71 -7.89
CA GLY A 58 -5.78 11.48 -7.58
C GLY A 58 -5.39 11.33 -6.13
N LYS A 59 -4.78 10.19 -5.84
CA LYS A 59 -4.28 9.78 -4.52
C LYS A 59 -2.89 9.19 -4.69
N VAL A 60 -2.00 9.50 -3.76
CA VAL A 60 -0.67 8.90 -3.69
C VAL A 60 -0.53 8.14 -2.39
N GLN A 61 0.06 6.94 -2.47
CA GLN A 61 0.54 6.19 -1.32
C GLN A 61 2.06 6.37 -1.23
N PRO A 62 2.56 7.14 -0.24
CA PRO A 62 3.99 7.25 0.01
C PRO A 62 4.58 5.94 0.53
N ARG A 63 5.93 5.90 0.65
CA ARG A 63 6.67 4.70 1.13
C ARG A 63 6.17 4.19 2.48
N GLY A 64 5.74 5.08 3.36
CA GLY A 64 5.20 4.76 4.68
C GLY A 64 4.16 5.77 5.09
N GLY A 65 3.32 5.41 6.06
CA GLY A 65 2.16 6.21 6.46
C GLY A 65 0.98 6.06 5.50
N ALA A 66 -0.02 6.90 5.70
CA ALA A 66 -1.29 6.87 4.97
C ALA A 66 -1.16 7.39 3.53
N TRP A 67 -2.06 6.95 2.66
CA TRP A 67 -2.28 7.62 1.38
C TRP A 67 -2.87 9.02 1.62
N HIS A 68 -2.65 9.92 0.69
CA HIS A 68 -3.26 11.25 0.69
C HIS A 68 -3.63 11.70 -0.72
N PRO A 69 -4.59 12.62 -0.89
CA PRO A 69 -4.88 13.20 -2.20
C PRO A 69 -3.66 13.95 -2.74
N ILE A 70 -3.54 13.98 -4.07
CA ILE A 70 -2.65 14.94 -4.74
C ILE A 70 -3.20 16.36 -4.57
N VAL A 71 -2.34 17.38 -4.60
CA VAL A 71 -2.77 18.78 -4.59
C VAL A 71 -3.38 19.15 -5.92
N GLY A 72 -2.81 18.66 -7.01
CA GLY A 72 -3.33 18.81 -8.36
C GLY A 72 -2.44 18.14 -9.39
N ALA A 73 -2.92 18.09 -10.63
CA ALA A 73 -2.09 17.68 -11.75
C ALA A 73 -2.53 18.35 -13.05
N HIS A 74 -1.58 18.53 -13.95
CA HIS A 74 -1.82 19.07 -15.29
C HIS A 74 -0.80 18.52 -16.28
N VAL A 75 -1.15 18.54 -17.56
CA VAL A 75 -0.21 18.18 -18.63
C VAL A 75 0.42 19.46 -19.17
N ASP A 76 1.75 19.49 -19.21
CA ASP A 76 2.54 20.53 -19.86
C ASP A 76 3.54 19.87 -20.82
N SER A 77 3.52 20.28 -22.09
CA SER A 77 4.50 19.86 -23.09
C SER A 77 4.67 18.33 -23.19
N GLY A 78 3.56 17.58 -23.09
CA GLY A 78 3.54 16.11 -23.15
C GLY A 78 4.01 15.40 -21.88
N LYS A 79 4.24 16.14 -20.78
CA LYS A 79 4.54 15.58 -19.46
C LYS A 79 3.36 15.80 -18.53
N LEU A 80 3.02 14.79 -17.72
CA LEU A 80 2.13 14.99 -16.59
C LEU A 80 2.94 15.55 -15.42
N ILE A 81 2.54 16.71 -14.92
CA ILE A 81 3.03 17.31 -13.70
C ILE A 81 2.02 16.97 -12.59
N VAL A 82 2.46 16.21 -11.59
CA VAL A 82 1.65 15.88 -10.40
C VAL A 82 2.20 16.64 -9.21
N ASP A 83 1.39 17.50 -8.60
CA ASP A 83 1.73 18.22 -7.37
C ASP A 83 1.29 17.39 -6.16
N LEU A 84 2.26 17.04 -5.30
CA LEU A 84 2.04 16.28 -4.08
C LEU A 84 2.03 17.17 -2.82
N GLY A 85 2.27 18.48 -2.98
CA GLY A 85 2.31 19.46 -1.91
C GLY A 85 3.63 19.56 -1.17
N GLU A 86 3.63 20.32 -0.07
CA GLU A 86 4.82 20.60 0.73
C GLU A 86 5.27 19.37 1.55
N ALA A 87 6.52 18.94 1.36
CA ALA A 87 7.17 17.98 2.26
C ALA A 87 7.49 18.60 3.63
N ARG A 88 7.86 19.88 3.58
CA ARG A 88 8.28 20.79 4.66
C ARG A 88 7.98 22.21 4.20
N PRO A 89 7.85 23.18 5.12
CA PRO A 89 7.60 24.57 4.75
C PRO A 89 8.57 25.05 3.65
N GLY A 90 8.03 25.44 2.50
CA GLY A 90 8.81 25.93 1.36
C GLY A 90 9.53 24.85 0.54
N THR A 91 9.17 23.58 0.65
CA THR A 91 9.70 22.49 -0.21
C THR A 91 8.56 21.68 -0.81
N ASP A 92 8.06 22.14 -1.94
CA ASP A 92 7.06 21.41 -2.73
C ASP A 92 7.66 20.16 -3.35
N ILE A 93 6.88 19.09 -3.37
CA ILE A 93 7.17 17.86 -4.10
C ILE A 93 6.25 17.80 -5.32
N SER A 94 6.86 17.64 -6.49
CA SER A 94 6.10 17.33 -7.71
C SER A 94 6.76 16.21 -8.50
N TRP A 95 5.97 15.48 -9.28
CA TRP A 95 6.47 14.49 -10.22
C TRP A 95 6.28 14.98 -11.64
N GLU A 96 7.34 14.93 -12.43
CA GLU A 96 7.27 15.07 -13.89
C GLU A 96 7.29 13.69 -14.51
N LEU A 97 6.18 13.27 -15.11
CA LEU A 97 5.98 11.93 -15.68
C LEU A 97 5.79 11.98 -17.19
N THR A 98 6.32 10.97 -17.87
CA THR A 98 6.09 10.66 -19.28
C THR A 98 5.60 9.23 -19.42
N SER A 99 4.86 8.95 -20.49
CA SER A 99 4.38 7.62 -20.86
C SER A 99 5.16 7.14 -22.10
N PRO A 100 6.33 6.48 -21.93
CA PRO A 100 7.15 6.07 -23.07
C PRO A 100 6.52 4.93 -23.89
N SER A 101 5.56 4.21 -23.33
CA SER A 101 4.79 3.16 -23.98
C SER A 101 3.57 2.80 -23.13
N ALA A 102 2.55 2.19 -23.75
CA ALA A 102 1.33 1.79 -23.05
C ALA A 102 1.63 0.98 -21.77
N GLY A 103 1.08 1.45 -20.64
CA GLY A 103 1.21 0.80 -19.35
C GLY A 103 2.55 1.00 -18.64
N LYS A 104 3.38 1.96 -19.10
CA LYS A 104 4.61 2.38 -18.42
C LYS A 104 4.62 3.88 -18.20
N LEU A 105 5.10 4.30 -17.05
CA LEU A 105 5.50 5.67 -16.77
C LEU A 105 6.99 5.74 -16.45
N THR A 106 7.61 6.84 -16.82
CA THR A 106 8.96 7.22 -16.38
C THR A 106 8.93 8.66 -15.93
N GLY A 107 9.79 9.03 -14.99
CA GLY A 107 9.79 10.41 -14.54
C GLY A 107 10.86 10.76 -13.54
N ILE A 108 10.73 11.96 -13.00
CA ILE A 108 11.62 12.54 -12.01
C ILE A 108 10.74 13.22 -10.95
N GLU A 109 11.07 13.00 -9.69
CA GLU A 109 10.56 13.83 -8.60
C GLU A 109 11.37 15.11 -8.50
N LYS A 110 10.68 16.24 -8.36
CA LYS A 110 11.24 17.56 -8.03
C LYS A 110 11.00 17.86 -6.56
N ARG A 111 11.99 18.50 -5.92
CA ARG A 111 11.86 19.02 -4.56
C ARG A 111 12.33 20.47 -4.53
N GLY A 112 11.41 21.42 -4.35
CA GLY A 112 11.76 22.84 -4.38
C GLY A 112 12.44 23.29 -5.69
N GLY A 113 12.12 22.63 -6.81
CA GLY A 113 12.72 22.88 -8.13
C GLY A 113 13.95 22.02 -8.47
N ASP A 114 14.61 21.44 -7.47
CA ASP A 114 15.77 20.58 -7.68
C ASP A 114 15.35 19.19 -8.17
N THR A 115 16.14 18.61 -9.07
CA THR A 115 15.96 17.23 -9.53
C THR A 115 16.29 16.26 -8.42
N GLY A 116 15.30 15.45 -8.04
CA GLY A 116 15.38 14.42 -7.03
C GLY A 116 15.45 13.00 -7.63
N PRO A 117 14.82 12.00 -6.98
CA PRO A 117 14.87 10.61 -7.43
C PRO A 117 14.21 10.39 -8.80
N THR A 118 14.63 9.35 -9.50
CA THR A 118 13.93 8.87 -10.70
C THR A 118 12.72 8.03 -10.32
N LEU A 119 11.73 8.04 -11.20
CA LEU A 119 10.45 7.37 -11.05
C LEU A 119 10.27 6.38 -12.21
N ALA A 120 9.85 5.17 -11.90
CA ALA A 120 9.38 4.19 -12.87
C ALA A 120 8.00 3.69 -12.43
N GLY A 121 7.02 3.77 -13.31
CA GLY A 121 5.66 3.32 -13.06
C GLY A 121 5.27 2.17 -13.97
N MET A 122 4.64 1.15 -13.42
CA MET A 122 3.96 0.11 -14.17
C MET A 122 2.46 0.22 -13.93
N LYS A 123 1.66 -0.04 -14.96
CA LYS A 123 0.21 -0.06 -14.77
C LYS A 123 -0.14 -1.13 -13.73
N ALA A 124 -0.84 -0.73 -12.68
CA ALA A 124 -1.28 -1.69 -11.68
C ALA A 124 -2.17 -2.75 -12.37
N PRO A 125 -1.90 -4.05 -12.17
CA PRO A 125 -2.70 -5.13 -12.76
C PRO A 125 -4.17 -5.03 -12.31
N SER A 126 -5.14 -5.65 -12.97
CA SER A 126 -6.52 -5.67 -12.42
C SER A 126 -6.66 -6.62 -11.22
N LEU A 127 -5.94 -7.75 -11.27
CA LEU A 127 -6.00 -8.85 -10.30
C LEU A 127 -7.42 -9.34 -10.02
N ASP A 128 -8.36 -9.15 -10.96
CA ASP A 128 -9.70 -9.69 -10.86
C ASP A 128 -9.67 -11.19 -11.18
N ARG A 129 -9.82 -12.01 -10.16
CA ARG A 129 -9.66 -13.47 -10.23
C ARG A 129 -10.82 -14.16 -9.51
N PRO A 130 -11.38 -15.23 -10.08
CA PRO A 130 -12.48 -15.94 -9.45
C PRO A 130 -12.01 -16.66 -8.18
N MET A 131 -12.88 -16.72 -7.17
CA MET A 131 -12.65 -17.46 -5.94
C MET A 131 -12.34 -18.95 -6.24
N PRO A 132 -11.20 -19.49 -5.75
CA PRO A 132 -10.88 -20.90 -5.90
C PRO A 132 -11.93 -21.82 -5.26
N LYS A 133 -12.36 -22.84 -6.01
CA LYS A 133 -13.35 -23.84 -5.56
C LYS A 133 -12.81 -24.81 -4.51
N LYS A 134 -11.49 -25.02 -4.48
CA LYS A 134 -10.83 -25.99 -3.59
C LYS A 134 -9.54 -25.40 -3.03
N TRP A 135 -9.34 -25.62 -1.74
CA TRP A 135 -8.18 -25.17 -0.97
C TRP A 135 -7.43 -26.39 -0.41
N THR A 136 -6.13 -26.26 -0.20
CA THR A 136 -5.34 -27.24 0.56
C THR A 136 -5.86 -27.32 2.01
N LYS A 137 -5.49 -28.38 2.74
CA LYS A 137 -5.67 -28.35 4.20
C LYS A 137 -4.76 -27.25 4.78
N PRO A 138 -5.18 -26.55 5.85
CA PRO A 138 -4.31 -25.60 6.53
C PRO A 138 -3.03 -26.27 7.00
N ARG A 139 -1.89 -25.61 6.78
CA ARG A 139 -0.59 -26.01 7.32
C ARG A 139 0.02 -24.87 8.13
N PRO A 140 0.84 -25.15 9.16
CA PRO A 140 1.50 -24.10 9.92
C PRO A 140 2.53 -23.34 9.08
N LEU A 141 2.62 -22.03 9.31
CA LEU A 141 3.72 -21.16 8.85
C LEU A 141 4.75 -20.91 9.95
N PHE A 142 4.39 -21.10 11.22
CA PHE A 142 5.30 -21.00 12.35
C PHE A 142 5.37 -22.33 13.08
N ASN A 143 6.59 -22.76 13.44
CA ASN A 143 6.83 -24.09 14.00
C ASN A 143 6.74 -24.14 15.54
N GLY A 144 6.56 -23.00 16.21
CA GLY A 144 6.47 -22.90 17.67
C GLY A 144 7.81 -22.98 18.42
N LYS A 145 8.94 -23.10 17.71
CA LYS A 145 10.25 -23.43 18.29
C LYS A 145 11.35 -22.43 17.95
N ASP A 146 11.40 -21.98 16.71
CA ASP A 146 12.42 -21.07 16.20
C ASP A 146 11.89 -20.29 14.98
N LEU A 147 12.74 -19.44 14.40
CA LEU A 147 12.38 -18.61 13.24
C LEU A 147 12.54 -19.35 11.90
N THR A 148 12.64 -20.68 11.86
CA THR A 148 12.73 -21.41 10.58
C THR A 148 11.53 -21.08 9.70
N GLY A 149 11.81 -20.65 8.47
CA GLY A 149 10.79 -20.17 7.52
C GLY A 149 10.51 -18.67 7.62
N TRP A 150 11.21 -17.96 8.50
CA TRP A 150 11.10 -16.52 8.72
C TRP A 150 12.48 -15.85 8.73
N GLU A 151 12.55 -14.63 8.22
CA GLU A 151 13.79 -13.84 8.21
C GLU A 151 13.55 -12.38 8.62
N PRO A 152 14.40 -11.81 9.50
CA PRO A 152 14.31 -10.40 9.84
C PRO A 152 14.67 -9.51 8.65
N ILE A 153 14.00 -8.38 8.52
CA ILE A 153 14.23 -7.35 7.49
C ILE A 153 14.25 -5.95 8.09
N GLY A 154 14.69 -4.97 7.31
CA GLY A 154 14.84 -3.59 7.79
C GLY A 154 16.03 -3.49 8.74
N ASN A 155 15.79 -3.17 10.01
CA ASN A 155 16.84 -3.02 11.01
C ASN A 155 17.28 -4.36 11.62
N VAL A 156 17.85 -5.24 10.81
CA VAL A 156 18.24 -6.62 11.18
C VAL A 156 19.21 -6.64 12.38
N GLU A 157 20.09 -5.64 12.50
CA GLU A 157 21.03 -5.50 13.63
C GLU A 157 20.31 -5.29 14.97
N ASN A 158 19.07 -4.77 14.95
CA ASN A 158 18.20 -4.62 16.10
C ASN A 158 17.03 -5.61 16.05
N ASN A 159 17.30 -6.87 15.70
CA ASN A 159 16.28 -7.92 15.73
C ASN A 159 15.79 -8.19 17.16
N LYS A 160 14.46 -8.13 17.34
CA LYS A 160 13.75 -8.44 18.59
C LYS A 160 12.82 -9.66 18.46
N TRP A 161 12.78 -10.30 17.30
CA TRP A 161 11.95 -11.47 17.07
C TRP A 161 12.55 -12.72 17.70
N VAL A 162 11.73 -13.41 18.49
CA VAL A 162 12.09 -14.66 19.15
C VAL A 162 10.93 -15.65 19.08
N ALA A 163 11.26 -16.94 19.09
CA ALA A 163 10.28 -17.98 19.40
C ALA A 163 10.30 -18.22 20.91
N ARG A 164 9.16 -18.02 21.58
CA ARG A 164 9.05 -18.17 23.03
C ARG A 164 7.70 -18.80 23.36
N ASN A 165 7.70 -19.90 24.11
CA ASN A 165 6.47 -20.58 24.57
C ASN A 165 5.49 -21.00 23.44
N GLY A 166 5.99 -21.37 22.26
CA GLY A 166 5.13 -21.70 21.13
C GLY A 166 4.64 -20.50 20.32
N GLU A 167 5.10 -19.29 20.66
CA GLU A 167 4.68 -18.02 20.05
C GLU A 167 5.85 -17.36 19.30
N LEU A 168 5.51 -16.64 18.23
CA LEU A 168 6.43 -15.74 17.53
C LEU A 168 6.26 -14.35 18.15
N VAL A 169 7.28 -13.86 18.84
CA VAL A 169 7.19 -12.65 19.68
C VAL A 169 8.15 -11.59 19.17
N ASN A 170 7.65 -10.38 18.96
CA ASN A 170 8.47 -9.18 18.84
C ASN A 170 8.71 -8.61 20.25
N ASP A 171 9.88 -8.86 20.84
CA ASP A 171 10.22 -8.42 22.21
C ASP A 171 10.77 -6.99 22.21
N ASN A 172 9.94 -6.03 21.81
CA ASN A 172 10.30 -4.62 21.66
C ASN A 172 9.49 -3.71 22.62
N PRO A 173 9.71 -3.80 23.95
CA PRO A 173 8.93 -3.04 24.92
C PRO A 173 9.12 -1.53 24.75
N GLU A 174 8.08 -0.76 25.07
CA GLU A 174 8.22 0.67 25.29
C GLU A 174 9.06 0.91 26.55
N VAL A 175 10.01 1.85 26.48
CA VAL A 175 10.83 2.25 27.61
C VAL A 175 10.62 3.74 27.86
N LEU A 176 9.94 4.06 28.96
CA LEU A 176 9.60 5.43 29.31
C LEU A 176 10.85 6.32 29.36
N GLY A 177 10.79 7.46 28.66
CA GLY A 177 11.89 8.42 28.60
C GLY A 177 12.99 8.07 27.59
N GLN A 178 12.88 6.96 26.86
CA GLN A 178 13.81 6.63 25.77
C GLN A 178 13.15 6.86 24.40
N LYS A 179 13.93 7.42 23.48
CA LYS A 179 13.51 7.52 22.08
C LYS A 179 13.47 6.10 21.48
N MET A 180 12.34 5.76 20.86
CA MET A 180 12.17 4.53 20.12
C MET A 180 13.32 4.31 19.13
N ARG A 181 13.90 3.11 19.17
CA ARG A 181 14.76 2.61 18.11
C ARG A 181 14.00 1.55 17.32
N PRO A 182 13.79 1.73 16.01
CA PRO A 182 13.08 0.75 15.20
C PRO A 182 13.75 -0.62 15.32
N ALA A 183 13.00 -1.65 15.69
CA ALA A 183 13.47 -3.03 15.63
C ALA A 183 13.39 -3.58 14.20
N ALA A 184 13.88 -4.80 13.99
CA ALA A 184 13.67 -5.48 12.73
C ALA A 184 12.18 -5.77 12.52
N ASN A 185 11.75 -5.69 11.27
CA ASN A 185 10.56 -6.34 10.77
C ASN A 185 10.86 -7.84 10.53
N ILE A 186 9.87 -8.70 10.31
CA ILE A 186 10.11 -10.12 9.95
C ILE A 186 9.20 -10.56 8.81
N MET A 187 9.69 -11.40 7.90
CA MET A 187 8.87 -11.94 6.81
C MET A 187 9.06 -13.44 6.61
N THR A 188 8.07 -14.09 6.00
CA THR A 188 8.21 -15.49 5.57
C THR A 188 9.20 -15.59 4.42
N THR A 189 9.99 -16.66 4.38
CA THR A 189 10.84 -16.97 3.21
C THR A 189 10.03 -17.49 2.03
N GLU A 190 8.87 -18.11 2.30
CA GLU A 190 7.89 -18.50 1.29
C GLU A 190 7.08 -17.29 0.80
N LYS A 191 6.65 -17.34 -0.47
CA LYS A 191 5.79 -16.33 -1.10
C LYS A 191 4.45 -16.94 -1.53
N PHE A 192 3.39 -16.16 -1.43
CA PHE A 192 2.02 -16.57 -1.67
C PHE A 192 1.30 -15.61 -2.63
N GLN A 193 0.39 -16.16 -3.44
CA GLN A 193 -0.42 -15.37 -4.36
C GLN A 193 -1.85 -15.21 -3.81
N ASP A 194 -2.63 -16.28 -3.89
CA ASP A 194 -3.95 -16.39 -3.28
C ASP A 194 -3.86 -17.33 -2.09
N PHE A 195 -4.55 -16.99 -1.00
CA PHE A 195 -4.48 -17.76 0.23
C PHE A 195 -5.68 -17.55 1.13
N LYS A 196 -5.83 -18.49 2.06
CA LYS A 196 -6.52 -18.30 3.33
C LYS A 196 -5.47 -18.32 4.43
N LEU A 197 -5.42 -17.28 5.24
CA LEU A 197 -4.55 -17.15 6.42
C LEU A 197 -5.43 -17.22 7.67
N HIS A 198 -5.01 -18.02 8.64
CA HIS A 198 -5.44 -17.88 10.03
C HIS A 198 -4.24 -17.43 10.86
N ILE A 199 -4.42 -16.45 11.73
CA ILE A 199 -3.37 -15.94 12.61
C ILE A 199 -3.99 -15.37 13.89
N GLU A 200 -3.45 -15.76 15.04
CA GLU A 200 -3.80 -15.16 16.32
C GLU A 200 -2.72 -14.17 16.74
N VAL A 201 -3.14 -13.04 17.31
CA VAL A 201 -2.25 -11.98 17.78
C VAL A 201 -2.69 -11.46 19.15
N ASN A 202 -1.71 -11.13 19.99
CA ASN A 202 -1.89 -10.33 21.19
C ASN A 202 -1.05 -9.07 21.06
N CYS A 203 -1.72 -7.91 20.99
CA CYS A 203 -1.09 -6.60 20.94
C CYS A 203 -1.39 -5.86 22.25
N PRO A 204 -0.38 -5.44 23.04
CA PRO A 204 -0.60 -4.74 24.29
C PRO A 204 -1.13 -3.32 24.07
N GLU A 205 -1.59 -2.67 25.14
CA GLU A 205 -1.89 -1.24 25.11
C GLU A 205 -0.64 -0.45 24.67
N GLY A 206 -0.82 0.54 23.79
CA GLY A 206 0.29 1.32 23.21
C GLY A 206 1.13 0.55 22.17
N GLY A 207 0.82 -0.73 21.92
CA GLY A 207 1.47 -1.52 20.87
C GLY A 207 0.99 -1.13 19.47
N ASN A 208 1.90 -1.20 18.50
CA ASN A 208 1.59 -1.02 17.08
C ASN A 208 2.39 -2.03 16.24
N SER A 209 1.73 -2.64 15.27
CA SER A 209 2.26 -3.58 14.30
C SER A 209 1.29 -3.65 13.11
N GLY A 210 1.56 -4.57 12.19
CA GLY A 210 0.75 -4.79 11.01
C GLY A 210 1.05 -6.17 10.44
N ILE A 211 0.01 -6.82 9.91
CA ILE A 211 0.13 -8.06 9.16
C ILE A 211 0.06 -7.68 7.68
N TYR A 212 1.18 -7.78 6.98
CA TYR A 212 1.29 -7.44 5.58
C TYR A 212 1.09 -8.67 4.71
N MET A 213 -0.03 -8.68 4.01
CA MET A 213 -0.32 -9.67 2.97
C MET A 213 0.52 -9.39 1.73
N ARG A 214 1.21 -10.42 1.22
CA ARG A 214 2.14 -10.31 0.08
C ARG A 214 3.23 -9.24 0.26
N GLY A 215 3.50 -8.83 1.50
CA GLY A 215 4.42 -7.74 1.81
C GLY A 215 3.96 -6.35 1.35
N ARG A 216 2.66 -6.16 1.04
CA ARG A 216 2.15 -4.94 0.39
C ARG A 216 0.90 -4.35 1.01
N TYR A 217 0.04 -5.18 1.60
CA TYR A 217 -1.26 -4.74 2.11
C TYR A 217 -1.33 -4.99 3.61
N GLU A 218 -1.38 -3.93 4.39
CA GLU A 218 -1.38 -3.99 5.84
C GLU A 218 -2.80 -4.17 6.39
N LEU A 219 -2.98 -5.24 7.16
CA LEU A 219 -4.02 -5.36 8.17
C LEU A 219 -3.47 -4.82 9.49
N GLN A 220 -4.07 -3.73 9.97
CA GLN A 220 -3.56 -2.95 11.10
C GLN A 220 -3.68 -3.68 12.43
N ILE A 221 -2.60 -3.70 13.22
CA ILE A 221 -2.56 -4.28 14.57
C ILE A 221 -2.19 -3.18 15.59
N GLY A 222 -3.15 -2.78 16.42
CA GLY A 222 -2.94 -1.71 17.41
C GLY A 222 -3.91 -0.55 17.21
N THR A 223 -3.58 0.61 17.75
CA THR A 223 -4.42 1.82 17.67
C THR A 223 -3.56 3.05 17.47
N GLU A 224 -4.07 4.03 16.73
CA GLU A 224 -3.47 5.37 16.61
C GLU A 224 -4.28 6.42 17.40
N GLY A 225 -5.07 5.98 18.39
CA GLY A 225 -5.81 6.84 19.30
C GLY A 225 -7.18 7.29 18.79
N GLY A 226 -7.75 6.60 17.80
CA GLY A 226 -9.15 6.72 17.39
C GLY A 226 -9.48 7.93 16.51
N LYS A 227 -8.48 8.74 16.12
CA LYS A 227 -8.72 9.94 15.29
C LYS A 227 -9.12 9.60 13.87
N LEU A 228 -8.53 8.56 13.30
CA LEU A 228 -8.81 8.07 11.95
C LEU A 228 -9.21 6.60 12.06
N PRO A 229 -10.49 6.24 11.84
CA PRO A 229 -10.94 4.86 11.96
C PRO A 229 -10.17 3.86 11.06
N SER A 230 -9.67 4.30 9.90
CA SER A 230 -8.86 3.46 8.99
C SER A 230 -7.43 3.18 9.49
N HIS A 231 -7.07 3.65 10.68
CA HIS A 231 -5.76 3.44 11.32
C HIS A 231 -5.88 2.59 12.60
N GLU A 232 -7.07 2.01 12.84
CA GLU A 232 -7.39 1.25 14.05
C GLU A 232 -7.32 -0.27 13.82
N MET A 233 -7.28 -1.02 14.92
CA MET A 233 -7.15 -2.49 14.93
C MET A 233 -8.16 -3.16 13.99
N GLY A 234 -7.63 -3.91 13.01
CA GLY A 234 -8.42 -4.63 12.01
C GLY A 234 -8.80 -3.79 10.79
N ALA A 235 -8.36 -2.54 10.68
CA ALA A 235 -8.43 -1.78 9.43
C ALA A 235 -7.54 -2.40 8.35
N ILE A 236 -7.94 -2.25 7.08
CA ILE A 236 -6.94 -2.25 6.01
C ILE A 236 -6.35 -0.86 6.02
N TYR A 237 -5.08 -0.75 6.42
CA TYR A 237 -4.49 0.52 6.84
C TYR A 237 -4.72 1.61 5.80
N SER A 238 -5.24 2.75 6.27
CA SER A 238 -5.60 3.94 5.50
C SER A 238 -6.77 3.75 4.51
N TRP A 239 -7.07 2.54 4.04
CA TRP A 239 -8.11 2.26 3.04
C TRP A 239 -9.49 1.99 3.63
N TYR A 240 -9.61 1.02 4.53
CA TYR A 240 -10.91 0.54 5.02
C TYR A 240 -10.92 0.47 6.55
N PRO A 241 -11.79 1.24 7.22
CA PRO A 241 -11.92 1.17 8.68
C PRO A 241 -12.55 -0.17 9.11
N PRO A 242 -12.34 -0.60 10.38
CA PRO A 242 -13.11 -1.69 10.93
C PRO A 242 -14.61 -1.31 11.03
N PRO A 243 -15.51 -2.29 11.25
CA PRO A 243 -16.92 -2.00 11.46
C PRO A 243 -17.16 -0.97 12.57
N ALA A 244 -18.17 -0.12 12.41
CA ALA A 244 -18.53 0.88 13.41
C ALA A 244 -18.77 0.23 14.78
N GLY A 245 -18.16 0.78 15.83
CA GLY A 245 -18.24 0.25 17.19
C GLY A 245 -17.37 -0.99 17.46
N ALA A 246 -16.48 -1.37 16.54
CA ALA A 246 -15.47 -2.40 16.79
C ALA A 246 -14.57 -2.02 17.97
N GLU A 247 -14.38 -2.95 18.91
CA GLU A 247 -13.48 -2.79 20.04
C GLU A 247 -12.04 -3.19 19.64
N ASN A 248 -11.05 -2.46 20.14
CA ASN A 248 -9.64 -2.78 19.87
C ASN A 248 -9.17 -4.05 20.60
N ASN A 249 -9.75 -4.41 21.75
CA ASN A 249 -9.39 -5.59 22.54
C ASN A 249 -7.88 -5.76 22.79
N LEU A 250 -7.17 -4.66 23.03
CA LEU A 250 -5.73 -4.68 23.34
C LEU A 250 -5.45 -5.50 24.62
N GLY A 251 -4.29 -6.14 24.65
CA GLY A 251 -3.84 -7.07 25.69
C GLY A 251 -4.49 -8.45 25.66
N LYS A 252 -5.46 -8.68 24.78
CA LYS A 252 -6.15 -9.98 24.61
C LYS A 252 -5.72 -10.65 23.31
N TRP A 253 -5.76 -11.98 23.31
CA TRP A 253 -5.66 -12.74 22.08
C TRP A 253 -6.89 -12.50 21.22
N THR A 254 -6.67 -12.17 19.95
CA THR A 254 -7.68 -12.03 18.91
C THR A 254 -7.25 -12.85 17.70
N SER A 255 -8.20 -13.46 16.99
CA SER A 255 -7.93 -14.24 15.79
C SER A 255 -8.32 -13.47 14.54
N TYR A 256 -7.53 -13.59 13.49
CA TYR A 256 -7.85 -13.14 12.15
C TYR A 256 -7.93 -14.31 11.18
N ASP A 257 -9.04 -14.38 10.44
CA ASP A 257 -9.19 -15.26 9.29
C ASP A 257 -9.30 -14.39 8.03
N VAL A 258 -8.28 -14.47 7.18
CA VAL A 258 -8.16 -13.65 5.98
C VAL A 258 -8.25 -14.54 4.75
N THR A 259 -9.10 -14.18 3.80
CA THR A 259 -9.07 -14.73 2.43
C THR A 259 -8.64 -13.62 1.49
N LEU A 260 -7.53 -13.83 0.78
CA LEU A 260 -7.07 -12.93 -0.28
C LEU A 260 -7.04 -13.70 -1.60
N VAL A 261 -7.83 -13.25 -2.57
CA VAL A 261 -7.83 -13.78 -3.94
C VAL A 261 -7.78 -12.61 -4.89
N GLY A 262 -6.82 -12.61 -5.81
CA GLY A 262 -6.68 -11.44 -6.67
C GLY A 262 -6.17 -10.25 -5.88
N ARG A 263 -6.98 -9.20 -5.81
CA ARG A 263 -6.85 -8.08 -4.87
C ARG A 263 -8.07 -7.91 -3.97
N HIS A 264 -8.95 -8.90 -3.93
CA HIS A 264 -10.12 -8.87 -3.08
C HIS A 264 -9.83 -9.57 -1.76
N ILE A 265 -10.15 -8.88 -0.66
CA ILE A 265 -9.89 -9.35 0.68
C ILE A 265 -11.19 -9.53 1.46
N THR A 266 -11.30 -10.67 2.13
CA THR A 266 -12.29 -10.89 3.19
C THR A 266 -11.55 -11.08 4.50
N VAL A 267 -11.96 -10.37 5.55
CA VAL A 267 -11.35 -10.46 6.89
C VAL A 267 -12.43 -10.72 7.91
N TYR A 268 -12.24 -11.77 8.70
CA TYR A 268 -12.94 -11.96 9.96
C TYR A 268 -11.97 -11.72 11.11
N ARG A 269 -12.46 -11.09 12.18
CA ARG A 269 -11.76 -10.96 13.45
C ARG A 269 -12.63 -11.51 14.56
N ASP A 270 -12.10 -12.46 15.34
CA ASP A 270 -12.86 -13.18 16.37
C ASP A 270 -14.22 -13.72 15.86
N GLY A 271 -14.22 -14.24 14.63
CA GLY A 271 -15.42 -14.74 13.96
C GLY A 271 -16.41 -13.69 13.46
N LYS A 272 -16.15 -12.39 13.65
CA LYS A 272 -16.97 -11.27 13.14
C LYS A 272 -16.42 -10.76 11.82
N LEU A 273 -17.29 -10.48 10.86
CA LEU A 273 -16.90 -9.94 9.55
C LEU A 273 -16.44 -8.48 9.68
N TYR A 274 -15.24 -8.18 9.22
CA TYR A 274 -14.64 -6.84 9.22
C TYR A 274 -14.62 -6.24 7.81
N HIS A 275 -14.16 -7.03 6.84
CA HIS A 275 -14.10 -6.63 5.43
C HIS A 275 -14.74 -7.74 4.60
N ASP A 276 -15.74 -7.42 3.79
CA ASP A 276 -16.47 -8.39 2.97
C ASP A 276 -16.06 -8.27 1.50
N ASN A 277 -15.14 -9.14 1.07
CA ASN A 277 -14.64 -9.22 -0.30
C ASN A 277 -14.37 -7.86 -0.96
N VAL A 278 -13.76 -6.93 -0.21
CA VAL A 278 -13.48 -5.57 -0.70
C VAL A 278 -12.26 -5.57 -1.62
N GLU A 279 -12.28 -4.77 -2.67
CA GLU A 279 -11.13 -4.59 -3.56
C GLU A 279 -10.06 -3.73 -2.87
N LEU A 280 -8.82 -4.21 -2.75
CA LEU A 280 -7.69 -3.40 -2.30
C LEU A 280 -7.28 -2.42 -3.41
N PRO A 281 -7.35 -1.09 -3.19
CA PRO A 281 -7.07 -0.13 -4.25
C PRO A 281 -5.63 -0.19 -4.76
N GLY A 282 -4.68 -0.38 -3.84
CA GLY A 282 -3.26 -0.54 -4.09
C GLY A 282 -2.52 -0.93 -2.80
N PRO A 283 -1.17 -0.96 -2.82
CA PRO A 283 -0.37 -1.18 -1.63
C PRO A 283 -0.67 -0.17 -0.51
N THR A 284 -0.40 -0.54 0.73
CA THR A 284 -0.39 0.37 1.88
C THR A 284 1.02 0.90 2.10
N GLY A 285 1.17 1.91 2.97
CA GLY A 285 2.47 2.32 3.47
C GLY A 285 3.21 1.13 4.09
N GLY A 286 4.54 1.09 3.97
CA GLY A 286 5.36 0.00 4.49
C GLY A 286 5.50 -1.20 3.55
N ALA A 287 4.94 -1.14 2.33
CA ALA A 287 5.12 -2.16 1.31
C ALA A 287 6.62 -2.44 1.01
N LEU A 288 6.94 -3.69 0.69
CA LEU A 288 8.30 -4.12 0.35
C LEU A 288 8.68 -3.77 -1.10
N ASP A 289 7.70 -3.84 -2.00
CA ASP A 289 7.84 -3.54 -3.42
C ASP A 289 6.47 -3.16 -4.02
N SER A 290 6.47 -2.67 -5.26
CA SER A 290 5.25 -2.30 -6.01
C SER A 290 4.81 -3.39 -6.99
N ASN A 291 5.26 -4.64 -6.86
CA ASN A 291 4.96 -5.69 -7.84
C ASN A 291 3.65 -6.41 -7.48
N GLU A 292 2.50 -5.73 -7.54
CA GLU A 292 1.20 -6.30 -7.10
C GLU A 292 0.83 -7.62 -7.78
N ALA A 293 1.27 -7.83 -9.02
CA ALA A 293 1.03 -9.04 -9.79
C ALA A 293 1.72 -10.29 -9.20
N GLU A 294 2.85 -10.11 -8.53
CA GLU A 294 3.74 -11.18 -8.11
C GLU A 294 3.38 -11.75 -6.73
N PRO A 295 3.66 -13.04 -6.49
CA PRO A 295 3.56 -13.61 -5.16
C PRO A 295 4.47 -12.86 -4.18
N GLY A 296 4.03 -12.73 -2.93
CA GLY A 296 4.78 -12.03 -1.89
C GLY A 296 4.76 -12.75 -0.56
N PRO A 297 5.68 -12.43 0.36
CA PRO A 297 5.72 -13.05 1.68
C PRO A 297 4.58 -12.54 2.57
N PHE A 298 4.35 -13.17 3.72
CA PHE A 298 3.77 -12.43 4.84
C PHE A 298 4.88 -11.65 5.53
N TYR A 299 4.58 -10.42 5.92
CA TYR A 299 5.49 -9.56 6.67
C TYR A 299 4.77 -9.09 7.94
N LEU A 300 5.42 -9.16 9.09
CA LEU A 300 4.94 -8.63 10.36
C LEU A 300 5.79 -7.42 10.77
N GLN A 301 5.13 -6.29 11.00
CA GLN A 301 5.79 -5.04 11.40
C GLN A 301 6.29 -5.15 12.84
N GLY A 302 7.61 -5.11 13.00
CA GLY A 302 8.28 -5.16 14.30
C GLY A 302 8.98 -3.85 14.67
N ASP A 303 9.07 -2.91 13.73
CA ASP A 303 9.78 -1.64 13.87
C ASP A 303 9.06 -0.59 14.76
N HIS A 304 7.89 -0.94 15.30
CA HIS A 304 7.12 -0.18 16.28
C HIS A 304 7.24 -0.77 17.70
N HIS A 305 6.77 -0.01 18.70
CA HIS A 305 6.77 -0.44 20.11
C HIS A 305 5.69 -1.47 20.41
N GLY A 306 5.94 -2.26 21.46
CA GLY A 306 5.01 -3.23 22.03
C GLY A 306 5.61 -4.63 22.02
N VAL A 307 5.45 -5.36 23.13
CA VAL A 307 5.73 -6.80 23.16
C VAL A 307 4.54 -7.52 22.53
N ILE A 308 4.63 -7.77 21.23
CA ILE A 308 3.54 -8.34 20.42
C ILE A 308 3.81 -9.80 20.18
N ALA A 309 2.80 -10.65 20.43
CA ALA A 309 2.91 -12.09 20.28
C ALA A 309 1.95 -12.60 19.21
N TYR A 310 2.42 -13.55 18.41
CA TYR A 310 1.65 -14.23 17.38
C TYR A 310 1.67 -15.74 17.60
N ARG A 311 0.58 -16.41 17.30
CA ARG A 311 0.50 -17.88 17.34
C ARG A 311 -0.51 -18.42 16.33
N ASN A 312 -0.57 -19.74 16.23
CA ASN A 312 -1.51 -20.45 15.36
C ASN A 312 -1.53 -19.93 13.92
N ILE A 313 -0.36 -19.58 13.38
CA ILE A 313 -0.25 -19.05 12.02
C ILE A 313 -0.37 -20.20 11.03
N THR A 314 -1.48 -20.27 10.29
CA THR A 314 -1.70 -21.32 9.28
C THR A 314 -2.14 -20.76 7.94
N ILE A 315 -1.78 -21.47 6.87
CA ILE A 315 -2.13 -21.11 5.50
C ILE A 315 -2.78 -22.26 4.74
N SER A 316 -3.76 -21.93 3.92
CA SER A 316 -4.24 -22.75 2.81
C SER A 316 -4.07 -22.01 1.49
N VAL A 317 -3.65 -22.73 0.45
CA VAL A 317 -3.50 -22.20 -0.91
C VAL A 317 -4.48 -22.90 -1.86
N PRO A 318 -4.77 -22.35 -3.05
CA PRO A 318 -5.59 -23.03 -4.04
C PRO A 318 -5.01 -24.39 -4.40
N LYS A 319 -5.86 -25.41 -4.54
CA LYS A 319 -5.43 -26.67 -5.16
C LYS A 319 -5.26 -26.47 -6.66
N LYS A 320 -4.13 -26.95 -7.20
CA LYS A 320 -3.93 -27.11 -8.64
C LYS A 320 -4.90 -28.14 -9.20
#